data_AF-A0A7V9FK00-F1
#
_entry.id   AF-A0A7V9FK00-F1
#
_cell.length_a   1.000
_cell.length_b   1.000
_cell.length_c   1.000
_cell.angle_alpha   90.00
_cell.angle_beta   90.00
_cell.angle_gamma   90.00
#
_symmetry.space_group_name_H-M   'P 1'
#
loop_
_entity.id
_entity.type
_entity.pdbx_description
1 polymer ?
#
loop_
_entity_poly.entity_id
_entity_poly.type
_entity_poly.pdbx_seq_one_letter_code
_entity_poly.pdbx_strand_id
1 'polypeptide(L)' 'RLLPQSILLLPGVGAQGATPADVARAFTSGPASALVTASRSVIYAYRGSRSDWRIAAGAEAARLRSEVWAVSGW' A
#
# COMPACT_ATOMS: atom_id res chain seq x y z
N ARG A 1 17.33 -17.90 5.28
CA ARG A 1 15.98 -17.27 5.28
C ARG A 1 15.22 -17.80 6.48
N LEU A 2 14.61 -16.93 7.30
CA LEU A 2 13.87 -17.35 8.51
C LEU A 2 12.39 -17.66 8.24
N LEU A 3 11.75 -16.91 7.33
CA LEU A 3 10.31 -17.03 7.01
C LEU A 3 10.09 -17.14 5.49
N PRO A 4 10.40 -18.28 4.85
CA PRO A 4 10.40 -18.40 3.39
C PRO A 4 8.99 -18.43 2.76
N GLN A 5 7.95 -18.83 3.50
CA GLN A 5 6.58 -19.05 3.00
C GLN A 5 5.52 -18.29 3.80
N SER A 6 5.88 -17.18 4.44
CA SER A 6 4.95 -16.37 5.24
C SER A 6 4.47 -15.16 4.47
N ILE A 7 3.22 -14.76 4.72
CA ILE A 7 2.70 -13.46 4.29
C ILE A 7 3.16 -12.41 5.30
N LEU A 8 3.80 -11.35 4.83
CA LEU A 8 4.29 -10.26 5.68
C LEU A 8 3.28 -9.11 5.72
N LEU A 9 2.90 -8.68 6.92
CA LEU A 9 2.14 -7.44 7.11
C LEU A 9 3.11 -6.25 7.14
N LEU A 10 2.95 -5.29 6.22
CA LEU A 10 3.84 -4.15 6.04
C LEU A 10 3.11 -2.85 6.41
N PRO A 11 3.33 -2.32 7.62
CA PRO A 11 2.69 -1.09 8.04
C PRO A 11 3.32 0.16 7.44
N GLY A 12 2.49 1.18 7.17
CA GLY A 12 2.96 2.57 7.10
C GLY A 12 3.27 3.13 5.70
N VAL A 13 2.91 2.45 4.62
CA VAL A 13 3.06 3.00 3.26
C VAL A 13 2.20 4.27 3.10
N GLY A 14 2.81 5.34 2.59
CA GLY A 14 2.19 6.64 2.39
C GLY A 14 2.35 7.60 3.57
N ALA A 15 1.78 7.30 4.73
CA ALA A 15 1.70 8.27 5.83
C ALA A 15 2.93 8.32 6.77
N GLN A 16 3.77 7.27 6.80
CA GLN A 16 4.94 7.19 7.69
C GLN A 16 6.28 7.40 6.94
N GLY A 17 6.23 7.92 5.72
CA GLY A 17 7.42 8.13 4.88
C GLY A 17 7.95 6.86 4.21
N ALA A 18 7.35 5.70 4.45
CA ALA A 18 7.61 4.50 3.66
C ALA A 18 7.01 4.68 2.26
N THR A 19 7.87 4.61 1.27
CA THR A 19 7.53 4.62 -0.14
C THR A 19 7.14 3.20 -0.59
N PRO A 20 6.40 3.07 -1.70
CA PRO A 20 6.17 1.78 -2.34
C PRO A 20 7.49 1.02 -2.62
N ALA A 21 8.57 1.72 -2.98
CA ALA A 21 9.87 1.09 -3.23
C ALA A 21 10.43 0.37 -1.99
N ASP A 22 10.15 0.87 -0.79
CA ASP A 22 10.62 0.28 0.47
C ASP A 22 9.98 -1.09 0.73
N VAL A 23 8.80 -1.37 0.16
CA VAL A 23 8.09 -2.66 0.33
C VAL A 23 8.36 -3.67 -0.78
N ALA A 24 9.00 -3.28 -1.89
CA ALA A 24 9.26 -4.14 -3.04
C ALA A 24 9.95 -5.47 -2.67
N ARG A 25 10.93 -5.41 -1.75
CA ARG A 25 11.70 -6.59 -1.30
C ARG A 25 10.88 -7.60 -0.50
N ALA A 26 9.73 -7.21 0.03
CA ALA A 26 8.84 -8.11 0.74
C ALA A 26 8.05 -9.03 -0.20
N PHE A 27 7.90 -8.66 -1.49
CA PHE A 27 7.18 -9.45 -2.49
C PHE A 27 8.02 -10.59 -3.13
N THR A 28 9.21 -10.88 -2.59
CA THR A 28 10.15 -11.85 -3.17
C THR A 28 9.67 -13.31 -3.13
N SER A 29 8.64 -13.63 -2.34
CA SER A 29 8.03 -14.96 -2.30
C SER A 29 6.79 -15.08 -3.20
N GLY A 30 6.49 -14.05 -4.02
CA GLY A 30 5.39 -14.04 -4.99
C GLY A 30 4.41 -12.86 -4.82
N PRO A 31 3.45 -12.67 -5.75
CA PRO A 31 2.54 -11.52 -5.76
C PRO A 31 1.62 -11.42 -4.53
N ALA A 32 1.40 -12.52 -3.81
CA ALA A 32 0.58 -12.58 -2.59
C ALA A 32 1.41 -12.72 -1.30
N SER A 33 2.72 -12.45 -1.34
CA SER A 33 3.62 -12.66 -0.19
C SER A 33 3.67 -11.51 0.82
N ALA A 34 2.99 -10.40 0.54
CA ALA A 34 2.91 -9.27 1.46
C ALA A 34 1.55 -8.57 1.41
N LEU A 35 1.14 -8.02 2.56
CA LEU A 35 -0.04 -7.19 2.74
C LEU A 35 0.40 -5.81 3.26
N VAL A 36 0.17 -4.77 2.46
CA VAL A 36 0.50 -3.39 2.83
C VAL A 36 -0.69 -2.74 3.52
N THR A 37 -0.48 -2.14 4.70
CA THR A 37 -1.54 -1.41 5.40
C THR A 37 -1.45 0.09 5.14
N ALA A 38 -2.60 0.68 4.82
CA ALA A 38 -2.81 2.12 4.71
C ALA A 38 -4.10 2.48 5.44
N SER A 39 -4.07 3.52 6.26
CA SER A 39 -5.24 3.95 7.04
C SER A 39 -5.49 5.44 6.88
N ARG A 40 -4.70 6.30 7.55
CA ARG A 40 -4.95 7.74 7.57
C ARG A 40 -4.94 8.40 6.19
N SER A 41 -4.05 7.96 5.29
CA SER A 41 -4.01 8.44 3.90
C SER A 41 -5.34 8.21 3.18
N VAL A 42 -5.93 7.02 3.33
CA VAL A 42 -7.22 6.64 2.71
C VAL A 42 -8.40 7.28 3.45
N ILE A 43 -8.47 7.12 4.78
CA ILE A 43 -9.60 7.59 5.62
C ILE A 43 -9.77 9.11 5.50
N TYR A 44 -8.67 9.86 5.39
CA TYR A 44 -8.69 11.33 5.33
C TYR A 44 -8.39 11.90 3.95
N ALA A 45 -8.34 11.08 2.89
CA ALA A 45 -8.07 11.52 1.51
C ALA A 45 -8.97 12.68 1.07
N TYR A 46 -10.23 12.67 1.53
CA TYR A 46 -11.22 13.69 1.21
C TYR A 46 -10.86 15.09 1.70
N ARG A 47 -10.04 15.23 2.75
CA ARG A 47 -9.71 16.54 3.37
C ARG A 47 -8.93 17.46 2.44
N GLY A 48 -8.24 16.91 1.44
CA GLY A 48 -7.52 17.67 0.40
C GLY A 48 -8.29 17.82 -0.91
N SER A 49 -9.53 17.33 -1.01
CA SER A 49 -10.31 17.30 -2.25
C SER A 49 -11.68 17.97 -2.08
N ARG A 50 -12.31 18.36 -3.19
CA ARG A 50 -13.72 18.78 -3.21
C ARG A 50 -14.70 17.62 -3.41
N SER A 51 -14.21 16.38 -3.50
CA SER A 51 -15.00 15.18 -3.79
C SER A 51 -15.66 14.61 -2.53
N ASP A 52 -16.75 13.85 -2.71
CA ASP A 52 -17.35 13.03 -1.63
C ASP A 52 -16.30 12.07 -1.05
N TRP A 53 -16.40 11.80 0.25
CA TRP A 53 -15.41 11.01 0.97
C TRP A 53 -15.27 9.60 0.42
N ARG A 54 -16.33 8.99 -0.13
CA ARG A 54 -16.27 7.65 -0.74
C ARG A 54 -15.43 7.65 -2.00
N ILE A 55 -15.62 8.68 -2.83
CA ILE A 55 -14.87 8.86 -4.08
C ILE A 55 -13.40 9.11 -3.75
N ALA A 56 -13.11 10.01 -2.82
CA ALA A 56 -11.75 10.33 -2.43
C ALA A 56 -11.02 9.12 -1.81
N ALA A 57 -11.67 8.37 -0.91
CA ALA A 57 -11.10 7.17 -0.31
C ALA A 57 -10.87 6.07 -1.35
N GLY A 58 -11.82 5.85 -2.26
CA GLY A 58 -11.68 4.87 -3.34
C GLY A 58 -10.54 5.22 -4.30
N ALA A 59 -10.42 6.49 -4.68
CA ALA A 59 -9.34 6.98 -5.54
C ALA A 59 -7.96 6.79 -4.88
N GLU A 60 -7.82 7.14 -3.60
CA GLU A 60 -6.55 6.97 -2.89
C GLU A 60 -6.18 5.50 -2.70
N ALA A 61 -7.15 4.63 -2.38
CA ALA A 61 -6.92 3.19 -2.29
C ALA A 61 -6.48 2.61 -3.64
N ALA A 62 -7.09 3.02 -4.74
CA ALA A 62 -6.71 2.60 -6.09
C ALA A 62 -5.31 3.09 -6.47
N ARG A 63 -4.96 4.34 -6.14
CA ARG A 63 -3.62 4.90 -6.36
C ARG A 63 -2.55 4.09 -5.62
N LEU A 64 -2.73 3.88 -4.31
CA LEU A 64 -1.79 3.11 -3.49
C LEU A 64 -1.64 1.67 -3.98
N ARG A 65 -2.74 1.02 -4.37
CA ARG A 65 -2.70 -0.32 -4.98
C ARG A 65 -1.80 -0.32 -6.22
N SER A 66 -2.00 0.61 -7.16
CA SER A 66 -1.23 0.66 -8.40
C SER A 66 0.26 0.91 -8.15
N GLU A 67 0.59 1.78 -7.20
CA GLU A 67 1.99 2.08 -6.85
C GLU A 67 2.69 0.89 -6.19
N VAL A 68 2.01 0.22 -5.25
CA VAL A 68 2.53 -1.01 -4.62
C VAL A 68 2.68 -2.13 -5.64
N TRP A 69 1.74 -2.26 -6.58
CA TRP A 69 1.81 -3.25 -7.64
C TRP A 69 3.03 -3.01 -8.53
N ALA A 70 3.21 -1.76 -9.01
CA ALA A 70 4.31 -1.38 -9.90
C ALA A 70 5.71 -1.69 -9.35
N VAL A 71 5.90 -1.57 -8.03
CA VAL A 71 7.19 -1.84 -7.36
C VAL A 71 7.33 -3.28 -6.88
N SER A 72 6.23 -4.05 -6.82
CA SER A 72 6.26 -5.45 -6.38
C SER A 72 6.94 -6.39 -7.39
N GLY A 73 7.15 -5.94 -8.63
CA GLY A 73 7.78 -6.71 -9.70
C GLY A 73 6.84 -7.71 -10.41
N TRP A 74 5.53 -7.49 -10.30
CA TRP A 74 4.46 -8.31 -10.88
C TRP A 74 3.47 -7.48 -11.70
#